data_AF-A0AAU3QEU3-F1
#
_entry.id   AF-A0AAU3QEU3-F1
#
_cell.length_a   1.000
_cell.length_b   1.000
_cell.length_c   1.000
_cell.angle_alpha   90.00
_cell.angle_beta   90.00
_cell.angle_gamma   90.00
#
_symmetry.space_group_name_H-M   'P 1'
#
loop_
_entity.id
_entity.type
_entity.pdbx_description
1 polymer ?
#
loop_
_entity_poly.entity_id
_entity_poly.type
_entity_poly.pdbx_seq_one_letter_code
_entity_poly.pdbx_strand_id
1 'polypeptide(L)'
;MAGLLGRRLGRPVVAGYLCANAPSPAEAVRSLRAAGHRRVAVARHLMAPGHFARRAQEAGGCFVSAPLGAHPDVARLVLKLFDEASAEPVRCTADVATRTA
;
A
#
# COMPACT_ATOMS: atom_id res chain seq x y z
N MET A 1 4.80 4.16 -1.88
CA MET A 1 5.25 2.88 -1.28
C MET A 1 6.00 1.96 -2.25
N ALA A 2 5.52 1.73 -3.47
CA ALA A 2 6.22 0.88 -4.47
C ALA A 2 7.72 1.23 -4.67
N GLY A 3 8.06 2.53 -4.75
CA GLY A 3 9.44 2.97 -4.92
C GLY A 3 10.37 2.60 -3.75
N LEU A 4 9.88 2.61 -2.50
CA LEU A 4 10.68 2.20 -1.33
C LEU A 4 10.98 0.70 -1.38
N LEU A 5 9.96 -0.11 -1.71
CA LEU A 5 10.12 -1.55 -1.84
C LEU A 5 11.06 -1.90 -3.00
N GLY A 6 10.94 -1.21 -4.14
CA GLY A 6 11.83 -1.38 -5.28
C GLY A 6 13.29 -1.10 -4.94
N ARG A 7 13.57 -0.01 -4.21
CA ARG A 7 14.91 0.28 -3.70
C ARG A 7 15.43 -0.78 -2.73
N ARG A 8 14.59 -1.25 -1.80
CA ARG A 8 14.98 -2.26 -0.80
C ARG A 8 15.30 -3.62 -1.41
N LEU A 9 14.60 -3.99 -2.48
CA LEU A 9 14.75 -5.28 -3.16
C LEU A 9 15.75 -5.24 -4.33
N GLY A 10 16.08 -4.05 -4.84
CA GLY A 10 16.87 -3.91 -6.08
C GLY A 10 16.14 -4.46 -7.31
N ARG A 11 14.79 -4.42 -7.32
CA ARG A 11 13.96 -5.00 -8.39
C ARG A 11 12.87 -4.01 -8.82
N PRO A 12 12.40 -4.08 -10.09
CA PRO A 12 11.24 -3.30 -10.53
C PRO A 12 10.00 -3.64 -9.70
N VAL A 13 9.29 -2.62 -9.23
CA VAL A 13 8.04 -2.76 -8.49
C VAL A 13 7.01 -1.82 -9.11
N VAL A 14 5.87 -2.37 -9.49
CA VAL A 14 4.73 -1.63 -10.04
C VAL A 14 3.65 -1.53 -8.96
N ALA A 15 3.11 -0.32 -8.75
CA ALA A 15 1.96 -0.15 -7.88
C ALA A 15 0.70 -0.68 -8.58
N GLY A 16 -0.05 -1.54 -7.89
CA GLY A 16 -1.37 -2.00 -8.33
C GLY A 16 -2.42 -1.60 -7.31
N TYR A 17 -3.57 -1.12 -7.79
CA TYR A 17 -4.64 -0.56 -6.96
C TYR A 17 -5.89 -1.44 -7.03
N LEU A 18 -6.45 -1.76 -5.87
CA LEU A 18 -7.65 -2.61 -5.79
C LEU A 18 -8.94 -1.87 -6.10
N CYS A 19 -8.91 -0.53 -6.09
CA CYS A 19 -10.00 0.36 -6.45
C CYS A 19 -9.46 1.75 -6.83
N ALA A 20 -10.34 2.59 -7.38
CA ALA A 20 -10.17 4.02 -7.70
C ALA A 20 -9.08 4.39 -8.72
N ASN A 21 -8.08 3.54 -8.93
CA ASN A 21 -6.94 3.82 -9.79
C ASN A 21 -6.55 2.60 -10.61
N ALA A 22 -5.84 2.84 -11.71
CA ALA A 22 -5.20 1.83 -12.53
C ALA A 22 -3.67 1.83 -12.28
N PRO A 23 -2.97 0.71 -12.56
CA PRO A 23 -3.51 -0.59 -12.96
C PRO A 23 -4.06 -1.38 -11.76
N SER A 24 -4.97 -2.31 -12.01
CA SER A 24 -5.32 -3.36 -11.04
C SER A 24 -4.12 -4.30 -10.81
N PRO A 25 -4.06 -5.04 -9.68
CA PRO A 25 -2.99 -5.99 -9.43
C PRO A 25 -2.82 -7.04 -10.54
N ALA A 26 -3.93 -7.54 -11.10
CA ALA A 26 -3.89 -8.52 -12.20
C ALA A 26 -3.33 -7.91 -13.49
N GLU A 27 -3.68 -6.65 -13.80
CA GLU A 27 -3.11 -5.93 -14.94
C GLU A 27 -1.61 -5.67 -14.76
N ALA A 28 -1.18 -5.26 -13.56
CA ALA A 28 0.22 -5.07 -13.24
C ALA A 28 1.03 -6.37 -13.42
N VAL A 29 0.50 -7.51 -12.95
CA VAL A 29 1.13 -8.82 -13.15
C VAL A 29 1.22 -9.18 -14.63
N ARG A 30 0.14 -8.97 -15.41
CA ARG A 30 0.15 -9.21 -16.87
C ARG A 30 1.18 -8.34 -17.59
N SER A 31 1.26 -7.06 -17.25
CA SER A 31 2.22 -6.12 -17.83
C SER A 31 3.66 -6.55 -17.55
N LEU A 32 3.98 -6.93 -16.30
CA LEU A 32 5.31 -7.42 -15.94
C LEU A 32 5.68 -8.71 -16.68
N ARG A 33 4.73 -9.62 -16.88
CA ARG A 33 4.94 -10.84 -17.68
C ARG A 33 5.19 -10.52 -19.14
N ALA A 34 4.42 -9.61 -19.72
CA ALA A 34 4.63 -9.14 -21.10
C ALA A 34 6.01 -8.48 -21.29
N ALA A 35 6.53 -7.83 -20.26
CA ALA A 35 7.89 -7.30 -20.21
C ALA A 35 9.00 -8.36 -19.98
N GLY A 36 8.66 -9.65 -19.97
CA GLY A 36 9.61 -10.76 -19.85
C GLY A 36 9.87 -11.25 -18.41
N HIS A 37 9.21 -10.68 -17.39
CA HIS A 37 9.39 -11.16 -16.02
C HIS A 37 8.61 -12.46 -15.77
N ARG A 38 9.34 -13.58 -15.68
CA ARG A 38 8.75 -14.91 -15.46
C ARG A 38 8.25 -15.17 -14.04
N ARG A 39 8.85 -14.52 -13.03
CA ARG A 39 8.49 -14.67 -11.61
C ARG A 39 8.05 -13.31 -11.07
N VAL A 40 6.75 -13.16 -10.83
CA VAL A 40 6.13 -11.93 -10.32
C VAL A 40 5.48 -12.22 -8.98
N ALA A 41 5.95 -11.57 -7.93
CA ALA A 41 5.35 -11.63 -6.60
C ALA A 41 4.41 -10.43 -6.38
N VAL A 42 3.34 -10.63 -5.61
CA VAL A 42 2.40 -9.58 -5.23
C VAL A 42 2.51 -9.31 -3.73
N ALA A 43 2.89 -8.09 -3.36
CA ALA A 43 2.94 -7.65 -1.98
C ALA A 43 1.63 -6.93 -1.61
N ARG A 44 0.89 -7.45 -0.62
CA ARG A 44 -0.34 -6.83 -0.13
C ARG A 44 -0.01 -5.71 0.87
N HIS A 45 -0.15 -4.46 0.44
CA HIS A 45 -0.10 -3.31 1.32
C HIS A 45 -1.49 -3.04 1.94
N LEU A 46 -1.96 -3.98 2.76
CA LEU A 46 -3.28 -3.97 3.38
C LEU A 46 -3.14 -4.24 4.87
N MET A 47 -3.92 -3.54 5.70
CA MET A 47 -3.81 -3.67 7.16
C MET A 47 -4.62 -4.85 7.73
N ALA A 48 -5.62 -5.35 7.02
CA ALA A 48 -6.48 -6.41 7.53
C ALA A 48 -6.86 -7.42 6.43
N PRO A 49 -7.21 -8.66 6.81
CA PRO A 49 -7.96 -9.57 5.96
C PRO A 49 -9.31 -8.97 5.54
N GLY A 50 -9.88 -9.45 4.44
CA GLY A 50 -11.17 -8.98 3.95
C GLY A 50 -11.30 -9.03 2.42
N HIS A 51 -12.29 -8.31 1.89
CA HIS A 51 -12.62 -8.32 0.46
C HIS A 51 -11.40 -7.99 -0.43
N PHE A 52 -10.70 -6.89 -0.12
CA PHE A 52 -9.51 -6.47 -0.87
C PHE A 52 -8.35 -7.44 -0.73
N ALA A 53 -8.16 -8.02 0.46
CA ALA A 53 -7.12 -9.02 0.67
C ALA A 53 -7.37 -10.29 -0.13
N ARG A 54 -8.64 -10.71 -0.31
CA ARG A 54 -9.04 -11.84 -1.17
C ARG A 54 -8.83 -11.51 -2.64
N ARG A 55 -9.31 -10.35 -3.12
CA ARG A 55 -9.10 -9.92 -4.51
C ARG A 55 -7.62 -9.83 -4.89
N ALA A 56 -6.76 -9.39 -3.97
CA ALA A 56 -5.32 -9.34 -4.21
C ALA A 56 -4.67 -10.75 -4.28
N GLN A 57 -5.23 -11.77 -3.61
CA GLN A 57 -4.77 -13.16 -3.76
C GLN A 57 -4.98 -13.68 -5.17
N GLU A 58 -6.08 -13.27 -5.80
CA GLU A 58 -6.49 -13.72 -7.15
C GLU A 58 -5.73 -13.00 -8.27
N ALA A 59 -4.79 -12.11 -7.95
CA ALA A 59 -4.04 -11.30 -8.92
C ALA A 59 -3.09 -12.10 -9.84
N GLY A 60 -2.84 -13.38 -9.54
CA GLY A 60 -2.10 -14.29 -10.41
C GLY A 60 -0.56 -14.22 -10.30
N GLY A 61 -0.02 -13.73 -9.19
CA GLY A 61 1.42 -13.79 -8.90
C GLY A 61 1.91 -15.21 -8.53
N CYS A 62 3.21 -15.49 -8.69
CA CYS A 62 3.81 -16.75 -8.24
C CYS A 62 3.89 -16.86 -6.71
N PHE A 63 3.74 -15.72 -6.03
CA PHE A 63 3.63 -15.61 -4.58
C PHE A 63 2.79 -14.38 -4.26
N VAL A 64 1.94 -14.47 -3.23
CA VAL A 64 1.20 -13.32 -2.71
C VAL A 64 1.38 -13.25 -1.18
N SER A 65 2.03 -12.20 -0.69
CA SER A 65 2.34 -12.03 0.75
C SER A 65 1.07 -12.00 1.59
N ALA A 66 1.11 -12.28 2.90
CA ALA A 66 0.03 -11.90 3.85
C ALA A 66 -0.31 -10.39 3.79
N PRO A 67 -1.50 -9.93 4.23
CA PRO A 67 -1.69 -8.53 4.63
C PRO A 67 -0.72 -8.18 5.76
N LEU A 68 -0.37 -6.90 5.90
CA LEU A 68 0.52 -6.44 6.97
C LEU A 68 -0.03 -6.77 8.35
N GLY A 69 -1.34 -6.66 8.55
CA GLY A 69 -1.95 -7.08 9.81
C GLY A 69 -1.40 -6.32 11.02
N ALA A 70 -1.38 -7.01 12.16
CA ALA A 70 -0.79 -6.55 13.41
C ALA A 70 0.73 -6.80 13.47
N HIS A 71 1.45 -6.58 12.37
CA HIS A 71 2.92 -6.74 12.38
C HIS A 71 3.54 -5.83 13.44
N PRO A 72 4.48 -6.32 14.29
CA PRO A 72 5.06 -5.52 15.38
C PRO A 72 5.64 -4.18 14.92
N ASP A 73 6.26 -4.14 13.74
CA ASP A 73 6.82 -2.90 13.19
C ASP A 73 5.75 -1.88 12.78
N VAL A 74 4.55 -2.33 12.39
CA VAL A 74 3.42 -1.42 12.13
C VAL A 74 2.93 -0.83 13.44
N ALA A 75 2.81 -1.64 14.50
CA ALA A 75 2.45 -1.15 15.82
C ALA A 75 3.47 -0.12 16.35
N ARG A 76 4.78 -0.42 16.23
CA ARG A 76 5.85 0.53 16.59
C ARG A 76 5.78 1.82 15.78
N LEU A 77 5.50 1.73 14.48
CA LEU A 77 5.34 2.91 13.64
C LEU A 77 4.16 3.78 14.08
N VAL A 78 3.01 3.17 14.40
CA VAL A 78 1.84 3.90 14.89
C VAL A 78 2.14 4.60 16.22
N LEU A 79 2.81 3.92 17.17
CA LEU A 79 3.21 4.53 18.44
C LEU A 79 4.16 5.71 18.22
N LYS A 80 5.18 5.54 17.36
CA LYS A 80 6.11 6.61 17.02
C LYS A 80 5.36 7.84 16.45
N LEU A 81 4.44 7.63 15.51
CA LEU A 81 3.66 8.70 14.90
C LEU A 81 2.74 9.40 15.92
N PHE A 82 2.21 8.64 16.89
CA PHE A 82 1.41 9.20 17.98
C PHE A 82 2.25 10.08 18.91
N ASP A 83 3.44 9.63 19.29
CA ASP A 83 4.36 10.40 20.13
C ASP A 83 4.79 11.70 19.43
N GLU A 84 5.12 11.61 18.14
CA GLU A 84 5.46 12.77 17.29
C GLU A 84 4.30 13.78 17.22
N ALA A 85 3.09 13.31 16.93
CA ALA A 85 1.90 14.17 16.85
C ALA A 85 1.53 14.81 18.20
N SER A 86 1.80 14.12 19.31
CA SER A 86 1.52 14.62 20.66
C SER A 86 2.55 15.64 21.15
N ALA A 87 3.77 15.59 20.61
CA ALA A 87 4.82 16.57 20.88
C ALA A 87 4.63 17.87 20.08
N GLU A 88 3.90 17.82 18.97
CA GLU A 88 3.54 19.02 18.22
C GLU A 88 2.38 19.78 18.90
N PRO A 89 2.50 21.10 19.15
CA PRO A 89 1.36 21.87 19.62
C PRO A 89 0.27 21.85 18.54
N VAL A 90 -0.93 21.41 18.92
CA VAL A 90 -2.12 21.35 18.05
C VAL A 90 -2.29 22.70 17.35
N ARG A 91 -1.99 22.73 16.05
CA ARG A 91 -2.31 23.89 15.23
C ARG A 91 -3.82 23.89 15.02
N CYS A 92 -4.53 24.71 15.79
CA CYS A 92 -5.91 25.05 15.49
C CYS A 92 -5.90 25.88 14.19
N THR A 93 -5.97 25.23 13.04
CA THR A 93 -6.27 25.92 11.78
C THR A 93 -7.76 26.25 11.80
N ALA A 94 -8.10 27.36 12.45
CA ALA A 94 -9.36 28.03 12.23
C ALA A 94 -9.33 28.67 10.84
N ASP A 95 -9.62 27.86 9.81
CA ASP A 95 -10.11 28.37 8.54
C ASP A 95 -11.04 27.33 7.90
N VAL A 96 -12.28 27.32 8.39
CA VAL A 96 -13.45 26.94 7.58
C VAL A 96 -14.17 28.25 7.26
N ALA A 97 -13.55 29.12 6.49
CA ALA A 97 -14.26 30.21 5.84
C ALA A 97 -15.14 29.65 4.72
N THR A 98 -16.43 29.55 5.03
CA THR A 98 -17.57 29.91 4.17
C THR A 98 -17.53 29.46 2.70
N ARG A 99 -18.21 28.34 2.40
CA ARG A 99 -18.78 28.11 1.06
C ARG A 99 -20.26 27.74 1.16
N THR A 100 -21.06 28.78 1.34
CA THR A 100 -22.47 28.80 0.92
C THR A 100 -22.73 30.17 0.30
N ALA A 101 -22.73 30.23 -1.03
CA ALA A 101 -23.46 31.17 -1.86
C ALA A 101 -23.52 30.59 -3.28
#